data_AF-A0A5C7F829-F1
#
_entry.id   AF-A0A5C7F829-F1
#
_cell.length_a   1.000
_cell.length_b   1.000
_cell.length_c   1.000
_cell.angle_alpha   90.00
_cell.angle_beta   90.00
_cell.angle_gamma   90.00
#
_symmetry.space_group_name_H-M   'P 1'
#
loop_
_entity.id
_entity.type
_entity.pdbx_description
1 polymer ?
#
loop_
_entity_poly.entity_id
_entity_poly.type
_entity_poly.pdbx_seq_one_letter_code
_entity_poly.pdbx_strand_id
1 'polypeptide(L)'
;MSNEMGQAIVDGVLQGYKDYLQERREKRNSMHISSAYAWTKGNHIDHNVVESSKNQEVKFAKARAGYSWGYLQFGHEQTSSMFIIKNGKYFDEKNFTKSKDIRGRSSEEKKESYIKRLANINDSVDFPEQVDITKQGDSFEVVSFMDPEMLQEIEEPSYKELLDKFNRFYVVTYEIDAEHVISQVRLMMPNPNDGVAYEVDDLTHLIGTSTVRFETQDFDTVKEEAKERDAMLDYGIMFNVGKTGEDENN
;
A
#
# COMPACT_ATOMS: atom_id res chain seq x y z
N MET A 1 8.26 15.64 8.55
CA MET A 1 9.25 14.55 8.57
C MET A 1 10.63 15.18 8.36
N SER A 2 11.72 14.65 8.92
CA SER A 2 13.06 15.20 8.63
C SER A 2 13.51 14.78 7.22
N ASN A 3 14.40 15.56 6.60
CA ASN A 3 14.92 15.22 5.28
C ASN A 3 15.71 13.90 5.29
N GLU A 4 16.46 13.64 6.36
CA GLU A 4 17.20 12.38 6.57
C GLU A 4 16.25 11.18 6.66
N MET A 5 15.13 11.32 7.36
CA MET A 5 14.11 10.28 7.43
C MET A 5 13.40 10.11 6.08
N GLY A 6 13.09 11.20 5.39
CA GLY A 6 12.55 11.17 4.03
C GLY A 6 13.46 10.40 3.08
N GLN A 7 14.76 10.66 3.12
CA GLN A 7 15.75 9.95 2.31
C GLN A 7 15.80 8.47 2.67
N ALA A 8 15.82 8.13 3.97
CA ALA A 8 15.81 6.74 4.42
C ALA A 8 14.57 5.98 3.91
N ILE A 9 13.38 6.58 3.96
CA ILE A 9 12.16 5.98 3.41
C ILE A 9 12.30 5.74 1.91
N VAL A 10 12.74 6.75 1.16
CA VAL A 10 12.89 6.63 -0.30
C VAL A 10 13.92 5.56 -0.66
N ASP A 11 15.07 5.54 0.01
CA ASP A 11 16.09 4.50 -0.19
C ASP A 11 15.55 3.09 0.08
N GLY A 12 14.77 2.93 1.17
CA GLY A 12 14.15 1.66 1.50
C GLY A 12 13.07 1.22 0.51
N VAL A 13 12.25 2.15 0.00
CA VAL A 13 11.27 1.88 -1.05
C VAL A 13 11.96 1.43 -2.34
N LEU A 14 13.02 2.13 -2.75
CA LEU A 14 13.76 1.80 -3.97
C LEU A 14 14.50 0.46 -3.83
N GLN A 15 15.23 0.25 -2.72
CA GLN A 15 15.94 -1.00 -2.48
C GLN A 15 14.98 -2.19 -2.37
N GLY A 16 13.88 -2.04 -1.63
CA GLY A 16 12.86 -3.08 -1.53
C GLY A 16 12.19 -3.39 -2.87
N TYR A 17 11.96 -2.39 -3.72
CA TYR A 17 11.45 -2.67 -5.05
C TYR A 17 12.48 -3.42 -5.91
N LYS A 18 13.76 -3.07 -5.82
CA LYS A 18 14.84 -3.77 -6.52
C LYS A 18 14.96 -5.23 -6.08
N ASP A 19 14.95 -5.49 -4.78
CA ASP A 19 15.00 -6.84 -4.22
C ASP A 19 13.79 -7.67 -4.69
N TYR A 20 12.60 -7.07 -4.69
CA TYR A 20 11.40 -7.70 -5.23
C TYR A 20 11.54 -8.06 -6.71
N LEU A 21 12.06 -7.16 -7.54
CA LEU A 21 12.25 -7.43 -8.98
C LEU A 21 13.20 -8.60 -9.20
N GLN A 22 14.32 -8.64 -8.46
CA GLN A 22 15.26 -9.74 -8.52
C GLN A 22 14.60 -11.06 -8.11
N GLU A 23 13.96 -11.13 -6.94
CA GLU A 23 13.34 -12.36 -6.48
C GLU A 23 12.17 -12.77 -7.38
N ARG A 24 11.39 -11.82 -7.91
CA ARG A 24 10.30 -12.10 -8.85
C ARG A 24 10.81 -12.80 -10.11
N ARG A 25 11.94 -12.34 -10.66
CA ARG A 25 12.64 -12.96 -11.79
C ARG A 25 13.11 -14.37 -11.43
N GLU A 26 13.77 -14.54 -10.29
CA GLU A 26 14.25 -15.84 -9.82
C GLU A 26 13.11 -16.85 -9.67
N LYS A 27 12.00 -16.47 -9.00
CA LYS A 27 10.84 -17.36 -8.82
C LYS A 27 10.12 -17.68 -10.11
N ARG A 28 10.06 -16.75 -11.07
CA ARG A 28 9.52 -17.04 -12.40
C ARG A 28 10.34 -18.11 -13.12
N ASN A 29 11.67 -18.06 -13.01
CA ASN A 29 12.56 -19.01 -13.66
C ASN A 29 12.60 -20.37 -12.95
N SER A 30 12.46 -20.40 -11.62
CA SER A 30 12.67 -21.61 -10.83
C SER A 30 11.39 -22.39 -10.50
N MET A 31 10.21 -21.79 -10.63
CA MET A 31 8.94 -22.41 -10.24
C MET A 31 8.02 -22.55 -11.45
N HIS A 32 7.32 -23.69 -11.54
CA HIS A 32 6.27 -23.88 -12.55
C HIS A 32 5.11 -22.89 -12.41
N ILE A 33 4.80 -22.48 -11.17
CA ILE A 33 3.76 -21.48 -10.87
C ILE A 33 4.33 -20.53 -9.82
N SER A 34 4.49 -19.25 -10.16
CA SER A 34 5.04 -18.21 -9.28
C SER A 34 4.13 -16.98 -9.13
N SER A 35 2.90 -17.04 -9.67
CA SER A 35 1.97 -15.90 -9.71
C SER A 35 1.65 -15.33 -8.32
N ALA A 36 1.60 -16.16 -7.28
CA ALA A 36 1.40 -15.72 -5.90
C ALA A 36 2.54 -14.80 -5.38
N TYR A 37 3.74 -14.93 -5.93
CA TYR A 37 4.87 -14.09 -5.54
C TYR A 37 4.72 -12.64 -6.03
N ALA A 38 3.89 -12.38 -7.05
CA ALA A 38 3.65 -11.02 -7.54
C ALA A 38 3.11 -10.07 -6.44
N TRP A 39 2.50 -10.63 -5.39
CA TRP A 39 1.89 -9.90 -4.28
C TRP A 39 2.88 -9.52 -3.18
N THR A 40 4.10 -10.06 -3.14
CA THR A 40 5.05 -9.87 -2.03
C THR A 40 5.80 -8.53 -2.06
N LYS A 41 5.59 -7.68 -3.07
CA LYS A 41 6.29 -6.39 -3.25
C LYS A 41 6.27 -5.51 -1.99
N GLY A 42 5.11 -5.40 -1.34
CA GLY A 42 4.96 -4.62 -0.11
C GLY A 42 5.88 -5.12 1.01
N ASN A 43 6.10 -6.43 1.10
CA ASN A 43 6.92 -7.04 2.16
C ASN A 43 8.40 -6.67 1.98
N HIS A 44 8.88 -6.65 0.73
CA HIS A 44 10.25 -6.23 0.42
C HIS A 44 10.49 -4.76 0.73
N ILE A 45 9.52 -3.91 0.40
CA ILE A 45 9.57 -2.48 0.69
C ILE A 45 9.56 -2.24 2.19
N ASP A 46 8.62 -2.84 2.94
CA ASP A 46 8.55 -2.73 4.39
C ASP A 46 9.87 -3.19 5.04
N HIS A 47 10.42 -4.33 4.60
CA HIS A 47 11.70 -4.83 5.09
C HIS A 47 12.84 -3.83 4.86
N ASN A 48 12.97 -3.30 3.65
CA ASN A 48 14.06 -2.41 3.32
C ASN A 48 13.91 -1.01 3.93
N VAL A 49 12.70 -0.54 4.21
CA VAL A 49 12.51 0.70 5.00
C VAL A 49 12.97 0.52 6.44
N VAL A 50 12.80 -0.67 7.04
CA VAL A 50 13.42 -0.96 8.34
C VAL A 50 14.94 -0.86 8.24
N GLU A 51 15.54 -1.47 7.22
CA GLU A 51 16.99 -1.52 7.04
C GLU A 51 17.59 -0.13 6.81
N SER A 52 16.96 0.70 5.98
CA SER A 52 17.43 2.07 5.69
C SER A 52 17.19 3.03 6.85
N SER A 53 16.20 2.77 7.71
CA SER A 53 15.84 3.65 8.84
C SER A 53 16.54 3.32 10.16
N LYS A 54 17.49 2.36 10.17
CA LYS A 54 18.21 1.93 11.40
C LYS A 54 18.87 3.07 12.18
N ASN A 55 19.32 4.11 11.48
CA ASN A 55 19.98 5.28 12.08
C ASN A 55 19.01 6.41 12.45
N GLN A 56 17.70 6.23 12.25
CA GLN A 56 16.68 7.27 12.39
C GLN A 56 15.76 7.06 13.60
N GLU A 57 16.18 6.25 14.59
CA GLU A 57 15.41 5.93 15.80
C GLU A 57 13.96 5.43 15.56
N VAL A 58 13.68 4.89 14.38
CA VAL A 58 12.38 4.35 14.03
C VAL A 58 12.25 2.94 14.56
N LYS A 59 11.19 2.70 15.33
CA LYS A 59 10.76 1.37 15.75
C LYS A 59 9.68 0.88 14.79
N PHE A 60 9.58 -0.43 14.62
CA PHE A 60 8.54 -1.03 13.79
C PHE A 60 7.80 -2.12 14.56
N ALA A 61 6.52 -2.28 14.24
CA ALA A 61 5.67 -3.34 14.75
C ALA A 61 5.01 -4.06 13.56
N LYS A 62 4.90 -5.39 13.67
CA LYS A 62 4.15 -6.18 12.67
C LYS A 62 2.66 -6.02 12.95
N ALA A 63 1.90 -5.73 11.91
CA ALA A 63 0.45 -5.67 11.94
C ALA A 63 -0.12 -6.50 10.78
N ARG A 64 -1.44 -6.72 10.81
CA ARG A 64 -2.15 -7.44 9.74
C ARG A 64 -3.28 -6.60 9.18
N ALA A 65 -3.40 -6.61 7.85
CA ALA A 65 -4.56 -6.11 7.12
C ALA A 65 -5.38 -7.33 6.71
N GLY A 66 -6.42 -7.62 7.49
CA GLY A 66 -7.19 -8.85 7.36
C GLY A 66 -6.43 -10.11 7.82
N TYR A 67 -6.86 -11.29 7.39
CA TYR A 67 -6.37 -12.57 7.95
C TYR A 67 -4.90 -12.88 7.63
N SER A 68 -4.46 -12.60 6.40
CA SER A 68 -3.19 -13.12 5.88
C SER A 68 -2.15 -12.04 5.54
N TRP A 69 -2.55 -10.78 5.37
CA TRP A 69 -1.64 -9.76 4.86
C TRP A 69 -0.89 -9.05 5.98
N GLY A 70 0.37 -9.41 6.19
CA GLY A 70 1.26 -8.72 7.11
C GLY A 70 1.77 -7.40 6.52
N TYR A 71 1.88 -6.37 7.36
CA TYR A 71 2.56 -5.12 7.03
C TYR A 71 3.28 -4.57 8.27
N LEU A 72 4.17 -3.60 8.07
CA LEU A 72 4.86 -2.91 9.16
C LEU A 72 4.22 -1.55 9.47
N GLN A 73 4.01 -1.30 10.76
CA GLN A 73 3.73 0.02 11.32
C GLN A 73 5.04 0.59 11.83
N PHE A 74 5.42 1.77 11.36
CA PHE A 74 6.64 2.46 11.75
C PHE A 74 6.31 3.57 12.72
N GLY A 75 7.03 3.66 13.84
CA GLY A 75 6.81 4.65 14.89
C GLY A 75 8.10 5.38 15.23
N HIS A 76 8.00 6.69 15.36
CA HIS A 76 9.08 7.57 15.80
C HIS A 76 8.65 8.24 17.12
N GLU A 77 9.27 7.82 18.22
CA GLU A 77 8.84 8.19 19.58
C GLU A 77 9.09 9.66 19.89
N GLN A 78 10.20 10.23 19.42
CA GLN A 78 10.53 11.64 19.71
C GLN A 78 9.51 12.63 19.12
N THR A 79 8.91 12.28 17.98
CA THR A 79 7.91 13.12 17.30
C THR A 79 6.48 12.65 17.54
N SER A 80 6.29 11.58 18.33
CA SER A 80 5.00 10.91 18.51
C SER A 80 4.26 10.65 17.20
N SER A 81 5.00 10.30 16.14
CA SER A 81 4.42 10.05 14.82
C SER A 81 4.56 8.59 14.41
N MET A 82 3.58 8.08 13.70
CA MET A 82 3.64 6.79 13.04
C MET A 82 3.27 6.86 11.56
N PHE A 83 3.72 5.88 10.78
CA PHE A 83 3.36 5.75 9.38
C PHE A 83 3.29 4.28 8.92
N ILE A 84 2.60 4.09 7.79
CA ILE A 84 2.59 2.82 7.03
C ILE A 84 2.98 3.12 5.58
N ILE A 85 3.35 2.09 4.83
CA ILE A 85 3.71 2.22 3.41
C ILE A 85 2.67 1.51 2.54
N LYS A 86 2.25 2.17 1.45
CA LYS A 86 1.25 1.67 0.51
C LYS A 86 1.64 1.97 -0.93
N ASN A 87 1.22 1.11 -1.84
CA ASN A 87 1.21 1.48 -3.25
C ASN A 87 0.04 2.45 -3.50
N GLY A 88 0.32 3.61 -4.10
CA GLY A 88 -0.66 4.67 -4.39
C GLY A 88 -1.82 4.18 -5.26
N LYS A 89 -1.57 3.22 -6.17
CA LYS A 89 -2.61 2.58 -7.00
C LYS A 89 -3.73 1.94 -6.17
N TYR A 90 -3.43 1.49 -4.95
CA TYR A 90 -4.38 0.83 -4.05
C TYR A 90 -4.81 1.74 -2.88
N PHE A 91 -4.53 3.03 -2.94
CA PHE A 91 -4.87 4.01 -1.92
C PHE A 91 -5.67 5.17 -2.55
N ASP A 92 -7.00 5.15 -2.38
CA ASP A 92 -7.87 6.25 -2.82
C ASP A 92 -7.77 7.39 -1.82
N GLU A 93 -6.89 8.37 -2.09
CA GLU A 93 -6.69 9.54 -1.24
C GLU A 93 -7.98 10.36 -1.03
N LYS A 94 -8.96 10.30 -1.95
CA LYS A 94 -10.22 11.05 -1.85
C LYS A 94 -11.31 10.29 -1.11
N ASN A 95 -11.16 8.98 -0.91
CA ASN A 95 -12.11 8.14 -0.19
C ASN A 95 -11.42 6.96 0.51
N PHE A 96 -10.35 7.21 1.28
CA PHE A 96 -9.51 6.13 1.85
C PHE A 96 -10.27 5.22 2.83
N THR A 97 -11.45 5.67 3.25
CA THR A 97 -12.37 5.00 4.18
C THR A 97 -13.19 3.89 3.52
N LYS A 98 -13.35 3.92 2.19
CA LYS A 98 -14.17 2.95 1.48
C LYS A 98 -13.34 1.75 1.06
N SER A 99 -13.49 0.64 1.78
CA SER A 99 -13.21 -0.69 1.22
C SER A 99 -14.38 -1.06 0.31
N LYS A 100 -14.17 -1.11 -1.01
CA LYS A 100 -15.17 -1.63 -1.96
C LYS A 100 -15.08 -3.15 -2.02
N ASP A 101 -16.23 -3.83 -2.03
CA ASP A 101 -16.27 -5.27 -2.27
C ASP A 101 -15.90 -5.62 -3.73
N ILE A 102 -15.76 -6.91 -4.03
CA ILE A 102 -15.42 -7.46 -5.36
C ILE A 102 -16.41 -7.02 -6.47
N ARG A 103 -17.56 -6.43 -6.12
CA ARG A 103 -18.62 -6.02 -7.05
C ARG A 103 -18.78 -4.49 -7.12
N GLY A 104 -17.83 -3.74 -6.58
CA GLY A 104 -17.88 -2.27 -6.57
C GLY A 104 -19.00 -1.70 -5.70
N ARG A 105 -19.64 -2.53 -4.86
CA ARG A 105 -20.68 -2.09 -3.94
C ARG A 105 -20.00 -1.60 -2.66
N SER A 106 -20.38 -0.41 -2.22
CA SER A 106 -20.09 -0.01 -0.84
C SER A 106 -20.86 -0.95 0.07
N SER A 107 -20.16 -1.74 0.88
CA SER A 107 -20.83 -2.49 1.92
C SER A 107 -21.56 -1.52 2.85
N GLU A 108 -22.86 -1.71 3.01
CA GLU A 108 -23.65 -1.09 4.10
C GLU A 108 -23.25 -1.65 5.48
N GLU A 109 -22.43 -2.71 5.53
CA GLU A 109 -21.82 -3.17 6.77
C GLU A 109 -20.63 -2.28 7.18
N LYS A 110 -20.99 -1.35 8.06
CA LYS A 110 -20.26 -0.62 9.12
C LYS A 110 -18.94 -1.20 9.69
N LYS A 111 -18.05 -1.83 8.92
CA LYS A 111 -16.70 -2.17 9.41
C LYS A 111 -15.70 -1.15 8.90
N GLU A 112 -15.21 -0.35 9.84
CA GLU A 112 -14.19 0.66 9.66
C GLU A 112 -12.91 0.03 9.10
N SER A 113 -12.37 0.54 7.99
CA SER A 113 -11.10 0.03 7.46
C SER A 113 -9.97 0.26 8.48
N TYR A 114 -8.95 -0.59 8.51
CA TYR A 114 -7.84 -0.41 9.46
C TYR A 114 -7.13 0.95 9.29
N ILE A 115 -7.07 1.48 8.06
CA ILE A 115 -6.52 2.82 7.79
C ILE A 115 -7.43 3.88 8.41
N LYS A 116 -8.75 3.70 8.32
CA LYS A 116 -9.72 4.59 8.99
C LYS A 116 -9.59 4.55 10.51
N ARG A 117 -9.34 3.38 11.10
CA ARG A 117 -8.96 3.30 12.52
C ARG A 117 -7.69 4.09 12.82
N LEU A 118 -6.60 3.83 12.09
CA LEU A 118 -5.34 4.54 12.31
C LEU A 118 -5.46 6.06 12.06
N ALA A 119 -6.36 6.50 11.18
CA ALA A 119 -6.62 7.93 10.93
C ALA A 119 -7.09 8.67 12.18
N ASN A 120 -7.72 8.00 13.16
CA ASN A 120 -8.15 8.63 14.40
C ASN A 120 -6.98 9.11 15.27
N ILE A 121 -5.74 8.67 15.00
CA ILE A 121 -4.52 9.25 15.60
C ILE A 121 -4.38 10.75 15.24
N ASN A 122 -4.94 11.16 14.09
CA ASN A 122 -4.93 12.55 13.62
C ASN A 122 -6.11 13.39 14.15
N ASP A 123 -6.92 12.90 15.09
CA ASP A 123 -8.13 13.61 15.56
C ASP A 123 -7.86 15.01 16.14
N SER A 124 -6.65 15.23 16.65
CA SER A 124 -6.18 16.53 17.16
C SER A 124 -5.55 17.45 16.10
N VAL A 125 -5.48 17.04 14.84
CA VAL A 125 -4.92 17.83 13.74
C VAL A 125 -6.00 18.79 13.21
N ASP A 126 -5.62 20.06 13.04
CA ASP A 126 -6.44 21.03 12.35
C ASP A 126 -6.27 20.85 10.83
N PHE A 127 -7.30 20.32 10.18
CA PHE A 127 -7.33 20.10 8.73
C PHE A 127 -7.99 21.27 8.02
N PRO A 128 -7.60 21.57 6.76
CA PRO A 128 -8.29 22.58 5.96
C PRO A 128 -9.79 22.29 5.83
N GLU A 129 -10.64 23.32 5.97
CA GLU A 129 -12.07 23.19 5.68
C GLU A 129 -12.27 22.79 4.21
N GLN A 130 -13.05 21.72 3.97
CA GLN A 130 -13.38 21.33 2.61
C GLN A 130 -14.33 22.34 1.97
N VAL A 131 -13.97 22.83 0.79
CA VAL A 131 -14.93 23.33 -0.19
C VAL A 131 -15.53 22.09 -0.86
N ASP A 132 -16.86 21.96 -0.86
CA ASP A 132 -17.58 20.85 -1.49
C ASP A 132 -17.17 20.68 -2.97
N ILE A 133 -16.19 19.83 -3.25
CA ILE A 133 -15.89 19.41 -4.62
C ILE A 133 -16.80 18.23 -4.91
N THR A 134 -17.84 18.51 -5.70
CA THR A 134 -18.77 17.54 -6.28
C THR A 134 -18.08 16.21 -6.61
N LYS A 135 -18.57 15.14 -5.99
CA LYS A 135 -18.15 13.75 -6.20
C LYS A 135 -18.37 13.35 -7.67
N GLN A 136 -17.34 13.45 -8.49
CA GLN A 136 -17.22 12.68 -9.72
C GLN A 136 -15.92 11.89 -9.64
N GLY A 137 -16.04 10.57 -9.70
CA GLY A 137 -14.92 9.65 -9.74
C GLY A 137 -15.39 8.36 -10.38
N ASP A 138 -14.97 8.16 -11.63
CA ASP A 138 -15.13 6.93 -12.39
C ASP A 138 -14.71 5.70 -11.57
N SER A 139 -15.47 4.62 -11.75
CA SER A 139 -15.21 3.32 -11.17
C SER A 139 -13.94 2.72 -11.75
N PHE A 140 -12.85 2.71 -10.98
CA PHE A 140 -11.72 1.84 -11.24
C PHE A 140 -12.00 0.46 -10.62
N GLU A 141 -12.08 -0.59 -11.44
CA GLU A 141 -12.12 -1.98 -10.97
C GLU A 141 -10.72 -2.40 -10.53
N VAL A 142 -10.48 -2.41 -9.22
CA VAL A 142 -9.36 -3.17 -8.64
C VAL A 142 -9.87 -4.56 -8.33
N VAL A 143 -9.24 -5.58 -8.89
CA VAL A 143 -9.41 -6.97 -8.44
C VAL A 143 -8.92 -7.05 -6.99
N SER A 144 -9.85 -6.94 -6.06
CA SER A 144 -9.63 -7.24 -4.64
C SER A 144 -9.74 -8.75 -4.46
N PHE A 145 -8.63 -9.44 -4.20
CA PHE A 145 -8.67 -10.81 -3.66
C PHE A 145 -8.83 -10.82 -2.13
N MET A 146 -9.34 -9.73 -1.54
CA MET A 146 -9.66 -9.69 -0.12
C MET A 146 -11.13 -10.06 0.06
N ASP A 147 -11.34 -11.29 0.51
CA ASP A 147 -12.64 -11.78 0.96
C ASP A 147 -13.23 -10.81 1.99
N PRO A 148 -14.51 -10.40 1.89
CA PRO A 148 -15.15 -9.46 2.81
C PRO A 148 -15.23 -9.93 4.27
N GLU A 149 -15.03 -11.23 4.52
CA GLU A 149 -15.23 -11.85 5.84
C GLU A 149 -13.95 -11.99 6.68
N MET A 150 -12.83 -11.40 6.26
CA MET A 150 -11.51 -11.64 6.87
C MET A 150 -10.89 -10.41 7.53
N LEU A 151 -11.50 -9.89 8.60
CA LEU A 151 -10.93 -8.84 9.46
C LEU A 151 -10.81 -9.33 10.91
N GLN A 152 -9.66 -9.90 11.27
CA GLN A 152 -9.16 -9.72 12.63
C GLN A 152 -8.32 -8.45 12.61
N GLU A 153 -8.95 -7.41 13.14
CA GLU A 153 -8.37 -6.09 13.32
C GLU A 153 -7.27 -6.15 14.38
N ILE A 154 -6.35 -5.19 14.31
CA ILE A 154 -5.44 -4.79 15.40
C ILE A 154 -6.13 -5.08 16.74
N GLU A 155 -5.60 -5.99 17.57
CA GLU A 155 -6.24 -6.35 18.84
C GLU A 155 -6.54 -5.05 19.59
N GLU A 156 -7.80 -4.79 19.95
CA GLU A 156 -8.26 -3.57 20.65
C GLU A 156 -7.27 -3.01 21.72
N PRO A 157 -6.65 -3.84 22.60
CA PRO A 157 -5.62 -3.35 23.53
C PRO A 157 -4.43 -2.68 22.83
N SER A 158 -3.96 -3.23 21.72
CA SER A 158 -2.86 -2.64 20.93
C SER A 158 -3.27 -1.34 20.20
N TYR A 159 -4.54 -1.18 19.83
CA TYR A 159 -5.00 0.05 19.17
C TYR A 159 -5.08 1.25 20.12
N LYS A 160 -5.58 1.05 21.35
CA LYS A 160 -5.59 2.12 22.36
C LYS A 160 -4.18 2.59 22.72
N GLU A 161 -3.24 1.66 22.83
CA GLU A 161 -1.82 1.99 23.03
C GLU A 161 -1.25 2.85 21.90
N LEU A 162 -1.67 2.62 20.65
CA LEU A 162 -1.26 3.46 19.51
C LEU A 162 -1.81 4.88 19.64
N LEU A 163 -3.09 5.04 20.02
CA LEU A 163 -3.72 6.35 20.23
C LEU A 163 -3.08 7.14 21.37
N ASP A 164 -2.67 6.47 22.44
CA ASP A 164 -2.01 7.11 23.58
C ASP A 164 -0.55 7.47 23.25
N LYS A 165 0.10 6.72 22.36
CA LYS A 165 1.53 6.87 22.01
C LYS A 165 1.79 7.86 20.88
N PHE A 166 0.90 7.92 19.90
CA PHE A 166 1.08 8.71 18.69
C PHE A 166 -0.03 9.75 18.54
N ASN A 167 0.32 10.92 18.00
CA ASN A 167 -0.62 12.02 17.71
C ASN A 167 -0.58 12.45 16.24
N ARG A 168 0.23 11.78 15.43
CA ARG A 168 0.34 11.97 13.98
C ARG A 168 0.45 10.60 13.30
N PHE A 169 -0.42 10.35 12.35
CA PHE A 169 -0.41 9.18 11.48
C PHE A 169 -0.29 9.60 10.03
N TYR A 170 0.65 8.98 9.32
CA TYR A 170 0.88 9.19 7.90
C TYR A 170 0.75 7.90 7.09
N VAL A 171 0.43 8.04 5.81
CA VAL A 171 0.55 6.98 4.81
C VAL A 171 1.60 7.43 3.81
N VAL A 172 2.74 6.75 3.78
CA VAL A 172 3.72 6.90 2.71
C VAL A 172 3.20 6.13 1.52
N THR A 173 2.95 6.81 0.42
CA THR A 173 2.51 6.20 -0.83
C THR A 173 3.67 6.17 -1.82
N TYR A 174 3.76 5.11 -2.62
CA TYR A 174 4.65 5.05 -3.77
C TYR A 174 3.87 4.67 -5.03
N GLU A 175 4.26 5.23 -6.17
CA GLU A 175 3.66 4.92 -7.47
C GLU A 175 4.66 4.25 -8.41
N ILE A 176 4.15 3.37 -9.28
CA ILE A 176 4.91 2.72 -10.33
C ILE A 176 4.33 3.20 -11.66
N ASP A 177 5.16 3.78 -12.51
CA ASP A 177 4.74 4.28 -13.82
C ASP A 177 4.56 3.17 -14.86
N ALA A 178 4.21 3.55 -16.09
CA ALA A 178 4.04 2.63 -17.20
C ALA A 178 5.35 1.89 -17.58
N GLU A 179 6.50 2.49 -17.30
CA GLU A 179 7.82 1.87 -17.51
C GLU A 179 8.24 0.96 -16.36
N HIS A 180 7.35 0.75 -15.38
CA HIS A 180 7.54 -0.08 -14.20
C HIS A 180 8.59 0.48 -13.25
N VAL A 181 8.83 1.79 -13.25
CA VAL A 181 9.77 2.46 -12.34
C VAL A 181 9.00 3.14 -11.22
N ILE A 182 9.58 3.20 -10.02
CA ILE A 182 9.03 4.01 -8.92
C ILE A 182 9.13 5.48 -9.34
N SER A 183 8.00 6.10 -9.60
CA SER A 183 7.92 7.45 -10.17
C SER A 183 7.58 8.52 -9.15
N GLN A 184 6.94 8.13 -8.04
CA GLN A 184 6.54 9.06 -6.98
C GLN A 184 6.64 8.40 -5.61
N VAL A 185 6.99 9.20 -4.59
CA VAL A 185 6.87 8.83 -3.18
C VAL A 185 6.28 10.03 -2.43
N ARG A 186 5.07 9.89 -1.89
CA ARG A 186 4.32 11.00 -1.27
C ARG A 186 3.92 10.68 0.16
N LEU A 187 3.95 11.69 1.03
CA LEU A 187 3.54 11.58 2.43
C LEU A 187 2.13 12.13 2.59
N MET A 188 1.18 11.24 2.88
CA MET A 188 -0.24 11.59 3.03
C MET A 188 -0.66 11.56 4.51
N MET A 189 -1.54 12.46 4.93
CA MET A 189 -2.15 12.48 6.26
C MET A 189 -3.67 12.28 6.14
N PRO A 190 -4.18 11.10 6.52
CA PRO A 190 -5.60 10.81 6.53
C PRO A 190 -6.35 11.67 7.55
N ASN A 191 -7.39 12.37 7.12
CA ASN A 191 -8.33 13.08 8.00
C ASN A 191 -9.44 12.12 8.48
N PRO A 192 -9.57 11.90 9.79
CA PRO A 192 -10.59 11.01 10.34
C PRO A 192 -12.02 11.54 10.18
N ASN A 193 -12.23 12.80 9.81
CA ASN A 193 -13.57 13.39 9.78
C ASN A 193 -14.21 13.39 8.38
N ASP A 194 -13.43 13.63 7.33
CA ASP A 194 -13.96 13.74 5.95
C ASP A 194 -13.64 12.52 5.05
N GLY A 195 -12.71 11.66 5.47
CA GLY A 195 -12.29 10.50 4.70
C GLY A 195 -11.37 10.81 3.51
N VAL A 196 -10.75 11.99 3.50
CA VAL A 196 -9.71 12.42 2.56
C VAL A 196 -8.34 12.35 3.23
N ALA A 197 -7.32 11.93 2.48
CA ALA A 197 -5.94 12.00 2.88
C ALA A 197 -5.26 13.17 2.18
N TYR A 198 -4.76 14.11 2.98
CA TYR A 198 -4.13 15.34 2.50
C TYR A 198 -2.64 15.12 2.31
N GLU A 199 -2.08 15.58 1.19
CA GLU A 199 -0.64 15.55 0.97
C GLU A 199 0.06 16.51 1.94
N VAL A 200 1.05 16.00 2.67
CA VAL A 200 1.88 16.77 3.62
C VAL A 200 3.25 17.08 3.02
N ASP A 201 3.80 16.16 2.23
CA ASP A 201 5.11 16.30 1.63
C ASP A 201 5.25 15.42 0.37
N ASP A 202 6.05 15.88 -0.59
CA ASP A 202 6.40 15.15 -1.80
C ASP A 202 7.89 14.76 -1.75
N LEU A 203 8.14 13.49 -1.46
CA LEU A 203 9.48 12.92 -1.32
C LEU A 203 10.07 12.47 -2.67
N THR A 204 9.34 12.65 -3.78
CA THR A 204 9.76 12.21 -5.12
C THR A 204 11.11 12.80 -5.52
N HIS A 205 11.40 14.02 -5.09
CA HIS A 205 12.68 14.68 -5.36
C HIS A 205 13.91 13.94 -4.77
N LEU A 206 13.71 13.10 -3.75
CA LEU A 206 14.76 12.30 -3.11
C LEU A 206 15.09 11.00 -3.86
N ILE A 207 14.30 10.63 -4.88
CA ILE A 207 14.61 9.48 -5.73
C ILE A 207 15.94 9.70 -6.45
N GLY A 208 16.18 10.92 -6.95
CA GLY A 208 17.41 11.28 -7.67
C GLY A 208 18.67 11.33 -6.80
N THR A 209 18.52 11.48 -5.48
CA THR A 209 19.63 11.53 -4.52
C THR A 209 19.97 10.16 -3.93
N SER A 210 19.09 9.17 -4.09
CA SER A 210 19.34 7.81 -3.62
C SER A 210 20.60 7.22 -4.26
N THR A 211 21.25 6.27 -3.58
CA THR A 211 22.33 5.46 -4.15
C THR A 211 21.84 4.18 -4.83
N VAL A 212 20.57 3.83 -4.68
CA VAL A 212 19.98 2.65 -5.33
C VAL A 212 19.91 2.90 -6.84
N ARG A 213 20.43 1.97 -7.63
CA ARG A 213 20.48 2.06 -9.10
C ARG A 213 19.75 0.88 -9.71
N PHE A 214 18.92 1.16 -10.70
CA PHE A 214 18.23 0.14 -11.50
C PHE A 214 18.89 0.04 -12.87
N GLU A 215 18.98 -1.17 -13.37
CA GLU A 215 19.35 -1.46 -14.75
C GLU A 215 18.08 -1.77 -15.55
N THR A 216 18.10 -1.58 -16.87
CA THR A 216 16.91 -1.86 -17.72
C THR A 216 16.43 -3.30 -17.55
N GLN A 217 17.37 -4.24 -17.40
CA GLN A 217 17.09 -5.67 -17.23
C GLN A 217 16.39 -6.03 -15.91
N ASP A 218 16.41 -5.13 -14.91
CA ASP A 218 15.71 -5.36 -13.64
C ASP A 218 14.18 -5.43 -13.86
N PHE A 219 13.68 -4.75 -14.90
CA PHE A 219 12.25 -4.65 -15.18
C PHE A 219 11.72 -5.66 -16.19
N ASP A 220 12.60 -6.43 -16.85
CA ASP A 220 12.22 -7.32 -17.96
C ASP A 220 11.09 -8.29 -17.57
N THR A 221 11.22 -8.91 -16.40
CA THR A 221 10.23 -9.87 -15.91
C THR A 221 8.84 -9.26 -15.74
N VAL A 222 8.75 -8.07 -15.13
CA VAL A 222 7.45 -7.42 -14.89
C VAL A 222 6.86 -6.84 -16.17
N LYS A 223 7.70 -6.38 -17.11
CA LYS A 223 7.28 -5.90 -18.43
C LYS A 223 6.76 -7.03 -19.31
N GLU A 224 7.40 -8.18 -19.31
CA GLU A 224 6.91 -9.38 -20.01
C GLU A 224 5.57 -9.84 -19.45
N GLU A 225 5.43 -9.91 -18.12
CA GLU A 225 4.16 -10.27 -17.48
C GLU A 225 3.04 -9.27 -17.78
N ALA A 226 3.36 -7.99 -17.91
CA ALA A 226 2.39 -6.99 -18.38
C ALA A 226 1.92 -7.29 -19.81
N LYS A 227 2.84 -7.56 -20.74
CA LYS A 227 2.51 -7.92 -22.12
C LYS A 227 1.69 -9.21 -22.21
N GLU A 228 2.02 -10.22 -21.41
CA GLU A 228 1.26 -11.47 -21.34
C GLU A 228 -0.18 -11.22 -20.88
N ARG A 229 -0.37 -10.39 -19.84
CA ARG A 229 -1.71 -9.99 -19.37
C ARG A 229 -2.49 -9.22 -20.44
N ASP A 230 -1.86 -8.26 -21.10
CA ASP A 230 -2.50 -7.45 -22.14
C ASP A 230 -2.93 -8.32 -23.32
N ALA A 231 -2.07 -9.24 -23.77
CA ALA A 231 -2.42 -10.21 -24.81
C ALA A 231 -3.60 -11.09 -24.41
N MET A 232 -3.67 -11.55 -23.15
CA MET A 232 -4.81 -12.35 -22.67
C MET A 232 -6.13 -11.56 -22.67
N LEU A 233 -6.08 -10.27 -22.35
CA LEU A 233 -7.24 -9.37 -22.42
C LEU A 233 -7.71 -9.19 -23.88
N ASP A 234 -6.78 -9.02 -24.82
CA ASP A 234 -7.07 -8.89 -26.25
C ASP A 234 -7.72 -10.16 -26.85
N TYR A 235 -7.34 -11.34 -26.33
CA TYR A 235 -7.95 -12.62 -26.73
C TYR A 235 -9.23 -12.96 -25.97
N GLY A 236 -9.73 -12.09 -25.09
CA GLY A 236 -10.96 -12.30 -24.31
C GLY A 236 -10.86 -13.43 -23.28
N ILE A 237 -9.63 -13.84 -22.90
CA ILE A 237 -9.41 -14.89 -21.89
C ILE A 237 -9.47 -14.24 -20.50
N MET A 238 -10.69 -14.13 -19.98
CA MET A 238 -10.94 -13.74 -18.60
C MET A 238 -10.80 -14.98 -17.70
N PHE A 239 -9.73 -15.07 -16.91
CA PHE A 239 -9.71 -16.00 -15.79
C PHE A 239 -10.64 -15.46 -14.69
N ASN A 240 -11.87 -16.00 -14.68
CA ASN A 240 -12.79 -15.86 -13.55
C ASN A 240 -12.23 -16.67 -12.38
N VAL A 241 -11.29 -16.11 -11.62
CA VAL A 241 -10.80 -16.72 -10.38
C VAL A 241 -11.88 -16.48 -9.31
N GLY A 242 -12.91 -17.33 -9.32
CA GLY A 242 -14.05 -17.16 -8.41
C GLY A 242 -15.31 -17.91 -8.78
N LYS A 243 -15.21 -19.20 -9.16
CA LYS A 243 -16.30 -20.17 -8.96
C LYS A 243 -15.68 -21.52 -8.59
N THR A 244 -15.52 -21.76 -7.30
CA THR A 244 -15.56 -23.14 -6.79
C THR A 244 -16.97 -23.67 -7.07
N GLY A 245 -17.03 -24.84 -7.70
CA GLY A 245 -18.25 -25.40 -8.29
C GLY A 245 -19.37 -25.67 -7.29
N GLU A 246 -20.59 -25.51 -7.78
CA GLU A 246 -21.71 -26.43 -7.60
C GLU A 246 -22.77 -25.99 -8.63
N ASP A 247 -23.09 -26.89 -9.55
CA ASP A 247 -24.41 -27.11 -10.18
C ASP A 247 -24.23 -27.97 -11.44
N GLU A 248 -23.71 -29.18 -11.27
CA GLU A 248 -24.11 -30.31 -12.13
C GLU A 248 -25.24 -31.05 -11.42
N ASN A 249 -26.47 -30.68 -11.75
CA ASN A 249 -27.63 -31.54 -11.62
C ASN A 249 -28.52 -31.34 -12.84
N ASN A 250 -28.29 -32.15 -13.87
CA ASN A 250 -29.36 -32.73 -14.68
C ASN A 250 -28.88 -34.02 -15.37
#